data_AF-W6YZ42-F1
#
_entry.id   AF-W6YZ42-F1
#
_cell.length_a   1.000
_cell.length_b   1.000
_cell.length_c   1.000
_cell.angle_alpha   90.00
_cell.angle_beta   90.00
_cell.angle_gamma   90.00
#
_symmetry.space_group_name_H-M   'P 1'
#
loop_
_entity.id
_entity.type
_entity.pdbx_description
1 polymer ?
#
loop_
_entity_poly.entity_id
_entity_poly.type
_entity_poly.pdbx_seq_one_letter_code
_entity_poly.pdbx_strand_id
1 'polypeptide(L)'
;MYGAPPGFPPQPQQPAPPPSGWTEHLFYTNGKPTPAFEALMKEFFVKLDPRGTGYITPEAFSSFLEASRVKDSDNIWKRSLKNGGMFAKEDMADFELKAALEGFYFDHKVVVRNPNAPQLPYGGMPLLSLAGFIDFMSVEYASDPDDIFVVPGLNNALRVYNIWPERGPLPRYVFPEKRPMEIQQRIDQASQRCAANAQEKIMANQARLLLEQRGRQYALDLIDGPRRYYY
;
A
#
# COMPACT_ATOMS: atom_id res chain seq x y z
N MET A 1 -24.57 -43.48 -5.79
CA MET A 1 -23.36 -42.76 -6.22
C MET A 1 -23.81 -41.37 -6.68
N TYR A 2 -23.69 -40.37 -5.83
CA TYR A 2 -24.04 -38.98 -6.17
C TYR A 2 -22.81 -38.31 -6.78
N GLY A 3 -22.87 -37.94 -8.06
CA GLY A 3 -21.83 -37.19 -8.73
C GLY A 3 -21.75 -35.77 -8.18
N ALA A 4 -20.53 -35.32 -7.88
CA ALA A 4 -20.27 -33.95 -7.44
C ALA A 4 -20.61 -32.95 -8.56
N PRO A 5 -21.11 -31.74 -8.22
CA PRO A 5 -21.44 -30.73 -9.21
C PRO A 5 -20.17 -30.21 -9.92
N PRO A 6 -20.26 -29.85 -11.21
CA PRO A 6 -19.13 -29.32 -11.96
C PRO A 6 -18.89 -27.87 -11.50
N GLY A 7 -17.81 -27.65 -10.76
CA GLY A 7 -17.54 -26.35 -10.17
C GLY A 7 -16.06 -26.16 -9.87
N PHE A 8 -15.46 -25.21 -10.59
CA PHE A 8 -14.11 -24.66 -10.45
C PHE A 8 -12.94 -25.58 -10.85
N PRO A 9 -11.98 -25.09 -11.67
CA PRO A 9 -10.74 -25.80 -11.87
C PRO A 9 -10.04 -25.99 -10.52
N PRO A 10 -9.38 -27.15 -10.30
CA PRO A 10 -8.64 -27.39 -9.07
C PRO A 10 -7.61 -26.26 -8.87
N GLN A 11 -7.60 -25.67 -7.67
CA GLN A 11 -6.61 -24.67 -7.32
C GLN A 11 -5.21 -25.29 -7.46
N PRO A 12 -4.21 -24.56 -7.99
CA PRO A 12 -2.88 -25.11 -8.15
C PRO A 12 -2.24 -25.37 -6.77
N GLN A 13 -2.00 -26.65 -6.47
CA GLN A 13 -1.53 -27.14 -5.18
C GLN A 13 0.00 -27.18 -5.12
N GLN A 14 0.55 -26.88 -3.94
CA GLN A 14 1.98 -26.99 -3.64
C GLN A 14 2.31 -28.36 -3.00
N PRO A 15 3.59 -28.80 -3.02
CA PRO A 15 4.03 -30.07 -2.42
C PRO A 15 3.71 -30.19 -0.93
N ALA A 16 3.60 -31.41 -0.40
CA ALA A 16 3.28 -31.63 1.01
C ALA A 16 4.37 -31.06 1.96
N PRO A 17 4.00 -30.39 3.06
CA PRO A 17 4.95 -29.75 3.96
C PRO A 17 5.68 -30.74 4.88
N PRO A 18 6.92 -30.44 5.30
CA PRO A 18 7.64 -31.21 6.32
C PRO A 18 7.01 -31.07 7.71
N PRO A 19 7.39 -31.92 8.70
CA PRO A 19 6.85 -31.85 10.05
C PRO A 19 7.17 -30.52 10.73
N SER A 20 6.16 -29.70 10.96
CA SER A 20 6.25 -28.46 11.74
C SER A 20 4.87 -28.10 12.31
N GLY A 21 4.78 -27.08 13.16
CA GLY A 21 3.50 -26.48 13.59
C GLY A 21 2.72 -25.80 12.46
N TRP A 22 3.30 -25.72 11.26
CA TRP A 22 2.75 -25.09 10.07
C TRP A 22 2.45 -26.12 8.97
N THR A 23 1.28 -26.73 8.99
CA THR A 23 0.92 -27.77 8.00
C THR A 23 0.37 -27.22 6.68
N GLU A 24 0.40 -25.90 6.48
CA GLU A 24 -0.28 -25.22 5.40
C GLU A 24 0.68 -24.27 4.67
N HIS A 25 0.45 -24.10 3.36
CA HIS A 25 1.10 -23.05 2.58
C HIS A 25 0.34 -21.74 2.73
N LEU A 26 1.08 -20.64 2.87
CA LEU A 26 0.49 -19.30 2.96
C LEU A 26 0.11 -18.74 1.58
N PHE A 27 0.67 -19.31 0.51
CA PHE A 27 0.43 -18.86 -0.85
C PHE A 27 0.12 -20.03 -1.79
N TYR A 28 -0.75 -19.78 -2.75
CA TYR A 28 -0.86 -20.62 -3.94
C TYR A 28 0.37 -20.41 -4.85
N THR A 29 0.58 -21.30 -5.82
CA THR A 29 1.73 -21.19 -6.75
C THR A 29 1.73 -19.92 -7.61
N ASN A 30 0.57 -19.30 -7.80
CA ASN A 30 0.41 -18.01 -8.50
C ASN A 30 0.61 -16.80 -7.57
N GLY A 31 0.99 -17.01 -6.31
CA GLY A 31 1.23 -15.93 -5.34
C GLY A 31 -0.02 -15.34 -4.71
N LYS A 32 -1.21 -15.88 -4.99
CA LYS A 32 -2.41 -15.48 -4.24
C LYS A 32 -2.35 -15.98 -2.80
N PRO A 33 -2.85 -15.21 -1.82
CA PRO A 33 -2.90 -15.64 -0.44
C PRO A 33 -3.86 -16.83 -0.29
N THR A 34 -3.53 -17.78 0.59
CA THR A 34 -4.45 -18.83 1.03
C THR A 34 -5.28 -18.34 2.23
N PRO A 35 -6.38 -19.04 2.59
CA PRO A 35 -7.13 -18.73 3.81
C PRO A 35 -6.26 -18.71 5.09
N ALA A 36 -5.18 -19.51 5.13
CA ALA A 36 -4.24 -19.52 6.24
C ALA A 36 -3.47 -18.19 6.36
N PHE A 37 -3.04 -17.63 5.23
CA PHE A 37 -2.41 -16.31 5.19
C PHE A 37 -3.39 -15.20 5.54
N GLU A 38 -4.61 -15.25 5.01
CA GLU A 38 -5.66 -14.28 5.34
C GLU A 38 -5.97 -14.28 6.84
N ALA A 39 -6.10 -15.47 7.44
CA ALA A 39 -6.30 -15.62 8.89
C ALA A 39 -5.13 -15.01 9.67
N LEU A 40 -3.89 -15.28 9.26
CA LEU A 40 -2.70 -14.73 9.91
C LEU A 40 -2.65 -13.20 9.83
N MET A 41 -2.88 -12.63 8.64
CA MET A 41 -2.88 -11.18 8.45
C MET A 41 -4.04 -10.51 9.22
N LYS A 42 -5.19 -11.19 9.36
CA LYS A 42 -6.29 -10.69 10.19
C LYS A 42 -5.91 -10.59 11.66
N GLU A 43 -5.14 -11.54 12.21
CA GLU A 43 -4.63 -11.46 13.58
C GLU A 43 -3.76 -10.21 13.78
N PHE A 44 -2.84 -9.93 12.84
CA PHE A 44 -2.05 -8.69 12.88
C PHE A 44 -2.96 -7.46 12.80
N PHE A 45 -3.89 -7.44 11.85
CA PHE A 45 -4.79 -6.29 11.66
C PHE A 45 -5.57 -5.94 12.93
N VAL A 46 -6.08 -6.93 13.66
CA VAL A 46 -6.77 -6.72 14.95
C VAL A 46 -5.86 -6.05 15.99
N LYS A 47 -4.55 -6.36 15.99
CA LYS A 47 -3.59 -5.69 16.87
C LYS A 47 -3.27 -4.26 16.42
N LEU A 48 -3.28 -4.02 15.10
CA LEU A 48 -2.99 -2.71 14.51
C LEU A 48 -4.19 -1.74 14.55
N ASP A 49 -5.41 -2.26 14.62
CA ASP A 49 -6.66 -1.53 14.80
C ASP A 49 -7.32 -1.90 16.15
N PRO A 50 -6.72 -1.51 17.30
CA PRO A 50 -7.23 -1.89 18.62
C PRO A 50 -8.62 -1.32 18.92
N ARG A 51 -9.07 -0.33 18.15
CA ARG A 51 -10.40 0.29 18.28
C ARG A 51 -11.46 -0.37 17.39
N GLY A 52 -11.08 -1.34 16.55
CA GLY A 52 -12.00 -2.04 15.64
C GLY A 52 -12.71 -1.11 14.67
N THR A 53 -12.01 -0.07 14.19
CA THR A 53 -12.54 0.89 13.21
C THR A 53 -12.71 0.31 11.81
N GLY A 54 -12.08 -0.83 11.52
CA GLY A 54 -12.01 -1.45 10.20
C GLY A 54 -10.86 -0.92 9.33
N TYR A 55 -10.03 -0.01 9.87
CA TYR A 55 -8.93 0.61 9.15
C TYR A 55 -7.70 0.80 10.04
N ILE A 56 -6.51 0.73 9.46
CA ILE A 56 -5.24 1.07 10.12
C ILE A 56 -4.68 2.37 9.54
N THR A 57 -4.06 3.18 10.41
CA THR A 57 -3.43 4.44 9.99
C THR A 57 -2.06 4.18 9.35
N PRO A 58 -1.52 5.14 8.58
CA PRO A 58 -0.17 5.03 8.04
C PRO A 58 0.90 4.74 9.10
N GLU A 59 0.79 5.33 10.29
CA GLU A 59 1.71 5.13 11.41
C GLU A 59 1.65 3.70 11.96
N ALA A 60 0.44 3.16 12.14
CA ALA A 60 0.24 1.79 12.62
C ALA A 60 0.81 0.79 11.61
N PHE A 61 0.53 1.00 10.32
CA PHE A 61 1.08 0.19 9.25
C PHE A 61 2.61 0.31 9.18
N SER A 62 3.16 1.52 9.25
CA SER A 62 4.61 1.76 9.24
C SER A 62 5.32 1.08 10.42
N SER A 63 4.72 1.15 11.62
CA SER A 63 5.24 0.46 12.82
C SER A 63 5.21 -1.07 12.68
N PHE A 64 4.21 -1.62 11.98
CA PHE A 64 4.18 -3.02 11.63
C PHE A 64 5.33 -3.40 10.68
N LEU A 65 5.60 -2.60 9.65
CA LEU A 65 6.73 -2.86 8.74
C LEU A 65 8.07 -2.86 9.50
N GLU A 66 8.26 -1.94 10.45
CA GLU A 66 9.44 -1.94 11.34
C GLU A 66 9.53 -3.20 12.20
N ALA A 67 8.41 -3.64 12.78
CA ALA A 67 8.35 -4.89 13.52
C ALA A 67 8.63 -6.11 12.63
N SER A 68 8.32 -6.03 11.33
CA SER A 68 8.71 -6.99 10.30
C SER A 68 10.13 -6.79 9.79
N ARG A 69 10.94 -5.96 10.45
CA ARG A 69 12.33 -5.62 10.14
C ARG A 69 12.56 -4.91 8.81
N VAL A 70 11.51 -4.43 8.14
CA VAL A 70 11.64 -3.66 6.90
C VAL A 70 12.53 -2.45 7.15
N LYS A 71 13.52 -2.22 6.28
CA LYS A 71 14.42 -1.06 6.39
C LYS A 71 13.63 0.22 6.22
N ASP A 72 14.08 1.28 6.88
CA ASP A 72 13.49 2.62 6.73
C ASP A 72 13.45 3.08 5.27
N SER A 73 14.42 2.68 4.43
CA SER A 73 14.46 3.00 3.00
C SER A 73 13.33 2.34 2.19
N ASP A 74 12.81 1.23 2.68
CA ASP A 74 11.82 0.40 2.00
C ASP A 74 10.41 0.64 2.60
N ASN A 75 10.34 1.17 3.82
CA ASN A 75 9.12 1.68 4.44
C ASN A 75 8.69 3.01 3.79
N ILE A 76 7.78 2.93 2.81
CA ILE A 76 7.33 4.04 1.94
C ILE A 76 6.89 5.27 2.74
N TRP A 77 6.14 5.08 3.82
CA TRP A 77 5.66 6.20 4.63
C TRP A 77 6.82 6.83 5.39
N LYS A 78 7.63 6.02 6.08
CA LYS A 78 8.72 6.51 6.92
C LYS A 78 9.82 7.21 6.13
N ARG A 79 10.25 6.67 4.98
CA ARG A 79 11.25 7.32 4.11
C ARG A 79 10.77 8.66 3.54
N SER A 80 9.46 8.88 3.55
CA SER A 80 8.81 10.05 2.95
C SER A 80 8.49 11.14 3.97
N LEU A 81 8.84 10.94 5.25
CA LEU A 81 8.79 11.96 6.30
C LEU A 81 9.86 13.03 6.06
N LYS A 82 9.57 13.94 5.13
CA LYS A 82 10.46 15.02 4.70
C LYS A 82 9.83 16.37 5.02
N ASN A 83 10.66 17.41 5.18
CA ASN A 83 10.15 18.75 5.40
C ASN A 83 9.34 19.23 4.18
N GLY A 84 8.05 19.54 4.40
CA GLY A 84 7.09 19.94 3.37
C GLY A 84 6.92 21.45 3.22
N GLY A 85 7.80 22.27 3.81
CA GLY A 85 7.68 23.72 3.81
C GLY A 85 6.50 24.17 4.68
N MET A 86 5.38 24.53 4.06
CA MET A 86 4.15 24.91 4.78
C MET A 86 3.27 23.73 5.17
N PHE A 87 3.55 22.52 4.65
CA PHE A 87 2.82 21.29 4.95
C PHE A 87 3.56 20.49 6.02
N ALA A 88 2.83 19.67 6.78
CA ALA A 88 3.43 18.77 7.74
C ALA A 88 4.23 17.67 7.03
N LYS A 89 5.25 17.13 7.68
CA LYS A 89 6.05 16.02 7.12
C LYS A 89 5.20 14.77 6.89
N GLU A 90 4.17 14.59 7.71
CA GLU A 90 3.19 13.52 7.60
C GLU A 90 2.34 13.66 6.35
N ASP A 91 2.04 14.88 5.89
CA ASP A 91 1.28 15.09 4.66
C ASP A 91 2.05 14.59 3.42
N MET A 92 3.38 14.76 3.44
CA MET A 92 4.27 14.23 2.40
C MET A 92 4.34 12.71 2.44
N ALA A 93 4.44 12.12 3.63
CA ALA A 93 4.47 10.69 3.82
C ALA A 93 3.15 10.01 3.44
N ASP A 94 2.03 10.62 3.81
CA ASP A 94 0.68 10.17 3.45
C ASP A 94 0.47 10.21 1.94
N PHE A 95 0.93 11.27 1.26
CA PHE A 95 0.85 11.39 -0.19
C PHE A 95 1.57 10.24 -0.92
N GLU A 96 2.80 9.93 -0.51
CA GLU A 96 3.60 8.86 -1.12
C GLU A 96 3.00 7.47 -0.85
N LEU A 97 2.56 7.22 0.39
CA LEU A 97 1.88 5.96 0.71
C LEU A 97 0.58 5.82 -0.09
N LYS A 98 -0.24 6.88 -0.13
CA LYS A 98 -1.50 6.90 -0.89
C LYS A 98 -1.25 6.61 -2.38
N ALA A 99 -0.24 7.23 -2.98
CA ALA A 99 0.11 6.98 -4.38
C ALA A 99 0.46 5.51 -4.64
N ALA A 100 1.18 4.86 -3.72
CA ALA A 100 1.47 3.44 -3.81
C ALA A 100 0.19 2.58 -3.69
N LEU A 101 -0.68 2.87 -2.73
CA LEU A 101 -1.95 2.16 -2.56
C LEU A 101 -2.87 2.30 -3.78
N GLU A 102 -3.00 3.51 -4.33
CA GLU A 102 -3.73 3.79 -5.57
C GLU A 102 -3.13 3.03 -6.76
N GLY A 103 -1.80 2.99 -6.87
CA GLY A 103 -1.10 2.29 -7.94
C GLY A 103 -1.38 0.78 -7.97
N PHE A 104 -1.45 0.15 -6.80
CA PHE A 104 -1.73 -1.28 -6.68
C PHE A 104 -3.23 -1.62 -6.53
N TYR A 105 -4.09 -0.60 -6.44
CA TYR A 105 -5.50 -0.72 -6.09
C TYR A 105 -5.75 -1.43 -4.75
N PHE A 106 -4.87 -1.21 -3.79
CA PHE A 106 -5.10 -1.69 -2.43
C PHE A 106 -6.26 -0.91 -1.81
N ASP A 107 -7.21 -1.63 -1.22
CA ASP A 107 -8.41 -1.02 -0.66
C ASP A 107 -8.08 -0.10 0.52
N HIS A 108 -8.46 1.17 0.41
CA HIS A 108 -8.18 2.19 1.41
C HIS A 108 -9.21 3.31 1.37
N LYS A 109 -9.32 4.03 2.48
CA LYS A 109 -10.14 5.23 2.62
C LYS A 109 -9.24 6.44 2.80
N VAL A 110 -9.46 7.50 2.04
CA VAL A 110 -8.72 8.77 2.22
C VAL A 110 -9.48 9.70 3.14
N VAL A 111 -8.80 10.27 4.13
CA VAL A 111 -9.35 11.27 5.05
C VAL A 111 -8.43 12.49 5.16
N VAL A 112 -8.99 13.59 5.67
CA VAL A 112 -8.21 14.78 6.01
C VAL A 112 -7.51 14.53 7.35
N ARG A 113 -6.18 14.67 7.38
CA ARG A 113 -5.38 14.48 8.60
C ARG A 113 -5.67 15.55 9.64
N ASN A 114 -5.54 16.81 9.25
CA ASN A 114 -5.82 17.96 10.11
C ASN A 114 -6.61 19.02 9.33
N PRO A 115 -7.93 19.15 9.55
CA PRO A 115 -8.75 20.10 8.80
C PRO A 115 -8.40 21.57 9.09
N ASN A 116 -7.64 21.85 10.15
CA ASN A 116 -7.23 23.19 10.53
C ASN A 116 -5.85 23.60 9.97
N ALA A 117 -5.19 22.71 9.23
CA ALA A 117 -3.89 22.98 8.61
C ALA A 117 -4.01 23.14 7.08
N PRO A 118 -3.02 23.76 6.41
CA PRO A 118 -2.94 23.73 4.96
C PRO A 118 -2.94 22.30 4.43
N GLN A 119 -3.79 22.01 3.44
CA GLN A 119 -3.89 20.68 2.83
C GLN A 119 -2.98 20.59 1.61
N LEU A 120 -2.16 19.53 1.55
CA LEU A 120 -1.39 19.23 0.35
C LEU A 120 -2.34 18.92 -0.81
N PRO A 121 -2.23 19.59 -1.98
CA PRO A 121 -3.04 19.26 -3.15
C PRO A 121 -2.86 17.80 -3.55
N TYR A 122 -3.97 17.11 -3.82
CA TYR A 122 -4.01 15.67 -4.11
C TYR A 122 -3.49 14.75 -2.99
N GLY A 123 -3.20 15.32 -1.81
CA GLY A 123 -2.82 14.59 -0.60
C GLY A 123 -4.00 13.93 0.10
N GLY A 124 -3.87 13.80 1.42
CA GLY A 124 -4.83 13.13 2.29
C GLY A 124 -4.25 11.86 2.89
N MET A 125 -4.66 11.57 4.12
CA MET A 125 -4.20 10.42 4.90
C MET A 125 -4.91 9.16 4.41
N PRO A 126 -4.18 8.17 3.86
CA PRO A 126 -4.79 6.91 3.49
C PRO A 126 -4.92 6.00 4.72
N LEU A 127 -6.15 5.58 5.01
CA LEU A 127 -6.46 4.57 6.00
C LEU A 127 -6.62 3.21 5.30
N LEU A 128 -5.73 2.27 5.59
CA LEU A 128 -5.69 0.97 4.92
C LEU A 128 -6.74 0.03 5.54
N SER A 129 -7.59 -0.58 4.73
CA SER A 129 -8.60 -1.53 5.23
C SER A 129 -7.99 -2.91 5.49
N LEU A 130 -8.75 -3.83 6.10
CA LEU A 130 -8.31 -5.23 6.24
C LEU A 130 -8.04 -5.87 4.87
N ALA A 131 -8.92 -5.64 3.90
CA ALA A 131 -8.76 -6.19 2.55
C ALA A 131 -7.51 -5.61 1.88
N GLY A 132 -7.31 -4.29 1.97
CA GLY A 132 -6.11 -3.65 1.45
C GLY A 132 -4.83 -4.10 2.13
N PHE A 133 -4.86 -4.34 3.45
CA PHE A 133 -3.72 -4.84 4.21
C PHE A 133 -3.34 -6.26 3.81
N ILE A 134 -4.31 -7.18 3.75
CA ILE A 134 -4.07 -8.56 3.30
C ILE A 134 -3.47 -8.55 1.89
N ASP A 135 -4.06 -7.76 1.01
CA ASP A 135 -3.66 -7.69 -0.39
C ASP A 135 -2.24 -7.09 -0.54
N PHE A 136 -1.95 -6.00 0.17
CA PHE A 136 -0.62 -5.41 0.26
C PHE A 136 0.41 -6.44 0.70
N MET A 137 0.18 -7.07 1.86
CA MET A 137 1.13 -8.02 2.42
C MET A 137 1.29 -9.26 1.53
N SER A 138 0.24 -9.67 0.82
CA SER A 138 0.33 -10.78 -0.12
C SER A 138 1.30 -10.49 -1.27
N VAL A 139 1.28 -9.27 -1.81
CA VAL A 139 2.21 -8.84 -2.86
C VAL A 139 3.63 -8.78 -2.32
N GLU A 140 3.83 -8.12 -1.17
CA GLU A 140 5.16 -7.98 -0.56
C GLU A 140 5.82 -9.34 -0.32
N TYR A 141 5.14 -10.24 0.40
CA TYR A 141 5.71 -11.54 0.77
C TYR A 141 5.85 -12.52 -0.41
N ALA A 142 5.02 -12.40 -1.45
CA ALA A 142 5.16 -13.21 -2.66
C ALA A 142 6.17 -12.62 -3.67
N SER A 143 6.54 -11.34 -3.53
CA SER A 143 7.43 -10.66 -4.46
C SER A 143 8.89 -11.11 -4.32
N ASP A 144 9.41 -11.25 -3.10
CA ASP A 144 10.76 -11.75 -2.89
C ASP A 144 10.80 -12.74 -1.72
N PRO A 145 10.39 -14.01 -1.97
CA PRO A 145 10.23 -14.99 -0.91
C PRO A 145 11.51 -15.33 -0.11
N ASP A 146 12.69 -14.99 -0.65
CA ASP A 146 13.99 -15.21 -0.01
C ASP A 146 14.54 -13.97 0.70
N ASP A 147 13.84 -12.83 0.61
CA ASP A 147 14.22 -11.62 1.32
C ASP A 147 14.17 -11.83 2.85
N ILE A 148 15.11 -11.19 3.55
CA ILE A 148 15.20 -11.17 5.02
C ILE A 148 13.92 -10.64 5.69
N PHE A 149 13.10 -9.85 4.99
CA PHE A 149 11.83 -9.36 5.51
C PHE A 149 10.71 -10.41 5.45
N VAL A 150 10.82 -11.44 4.61
CA VAL A 150 9.76 -12.45 4.46
C VAL A 150 9.76 -13.40 5.66
N VAL A 151 10.70 -14.35 5.72
CA VAL A 151 10.69 -15.34 6.79
C VAL A 151 11.22 -14.77 8.11
N PRO A 152 12.42 -14.14 8.18
CA PRO A 152 12.92 -13.58 9.44
C PRO A 152 12.10 -12.38 9.93
N GLY A 153 11.66 -11.52 9.01
CA GLY A 153 10.83 -10.36 9.33
C GLY A 153 9.47 -10.75 9.90
N LEU A 154 8.70 -11.58 9.20
CA LEU A 154 7.40 -12.03 9.69
C LEU A 154 7.51 -12.84 10.98
N ASN A 155 8.55 -13.66 11.16
CA ASN A 155 8.82 -14.32 12.44
C ASN A 155 9.07 -13.33 13.59
N ASN A 156 9.77 -12.22 13.33
CA ASN A 156 9.94 -11.19 14.34
C ASN A 156 8.61 -10.50 14.66
N ALA A 157 7.79 -10.20 13.65
CA ALA A 157 6.46 -9.64 13.86
C ALA A 157 5.56 -10.59 14.67
N LEU A 158 5.50 -11.89 14.33
CA LEU A 158 4.76 -12.90 15.10
C LEU A 158 5.11 -12.86 16.59
N ARG A 159 6.41 -12.75 16.91
CA ARG A 159 6.89 -12.65 18.29
C ARG A 159 6.49 -11.33 18.95
N VAL A 160 6.65 -10.20 18.26
CA VAL A 160 6.33 -8.85 18.79
C VAL A 160 4.84 -8.73 19.11
N TYR A 161 3.98 -9.26 18.24
CA TYR A 161 2.52 -9.19 18.39
C TYR A 161 1.93 -10.39 19.15
N ASN A 162 2.77 -11.35 19.54
CA ASN A 162 2.40 -12.60 20.23
C ASN A 162 1.28 -13.36 19.51
N ILE A 163 1.46 -13.60 18.22
CA ILE A 163 0.50 -14.33 17.38
C ILE A 163 0.97 -15.77 17.21
N TRP A 164 0.09 -16.71 17.54
CA TRP A 164 0.27 -18.18 17.43
C TRP A 164 1.63 -18.69 17.95
N PRO A 165 2.04 -18.33 19.19
CA PRO A 165 3.33 -18.77 19.74
C PRO A 165 3.48 -20.30 19.78
N GLU A 166 2.36 -21.03 19.88
CA GLU A 166 2.32 -22.49 19.89
C GLU A 166 2.75 -23.14 18.58
N ARG A 167 2.66 -22.44 17.44
CA ARG A 167 3.08 -22.97 16.14
C ARG A 167 4.59 -22.86 15.91
N GLY A 168 5.28 -22.09 16.74
CA GLY A 168 6.70 -21.78 16.57
C GLY A 168 6.98 -20.94 15.33
N PRO A 169 8.26 -20.80 14.94
CA PRO A 169 8.64 -19.95 13.81
C PRO A 169 8.13 -20.51 12.47
N LEU A 170 7.71 -19.61 11.58
CA LEU A 170 7.37 -19.88 10.20
C LEU A 170 8.57 -20.48 9.45
N PRO A 171 8.42 -21.66 8.84
CA PRO A 171 9.42 -22.26 7.98
C PRO A 171 9.32 -21.71 6.55
N ARG A 172 10.44 -21.71 5.81
CA ARG A 172 10.51 -21.12 4.45
C ARG A 172 9.55 -21.73 3.43
N TYR A 173 9.23 -23.02 3.56
CA TYR A 173 8.41 -23.72 2.55
C TYR A 173 6.98 -23.20 2.44
N VAL A 174 6.47 -22.47 3.44
CA VAL A 174 5.10 -21.93 3.40
C VAL A 174 4.95 -20.77 2.42
N PHE A 175 6.07 -20.24 1.92
CA PHE A 175 6.13 -19.21 0.90
C PHE A 175 6.49 -19.81 -0.47
N PRO A 176 6.14 -19.13 -1.58
CA PRO A 176 6.53 -19.58 -2.92
C PRO A 176 8.04 -19.79 -3.04
N GLU A 177 8.46 -20.78 -3.83
CA GLU A 177 9.90 -21.04 -4.04
C GLU A 177 10.59 -19.85 -4.74
N LYS A 178 9.88 -19.19 -5.65
CA LYS A 178 10.32 -18.00 -6.39
C LYS A 178 9.15 -17.06 -6.64
N ARG A 179 9.43 -15.83 -7.05
CA ARG A 179 8.40 -14.86 -7.47
C ARG A 179 7.47 -15.47 -8.55
N PRO A 180 6.17 -15.58 -8.28
CA PRO A 180 5.20 -16.01 -9.29
C PRO A 180 5.05 -14.99 -10.42
N MET A 181 4.75 -15.47 -11.63
CA MET A 181 4.64 -14.60 -12.82
C MET A 181 3.50 -13.58 -12.67
N GLU A 182 2.39 -13.98 -12.08
CA GLU A 182 1.23 -13.15 -11.84
C GLU A 182 1.53 -11.99 -10.89
N ILE A 183 2.41 -12.23 -9.90
CA ILE A 183 2.89 -11.17 -9.00
C ILE A 183 3.79 -10.20 -9.75
N GLN A 184 4.69 -10.69 -10.60
CA GLN A 184 5.50 -9.82 -11.46
C GLN A 184 4.64 -8.95 -12.37
N GLN A 185 3.66 -9.54 -13.06
CA GLN A 185 2.72 -8.80 -13.92
C GLN A 185 1.95 -7.73 -13.14
N ARG A 186 1.52 -8.05 -11.92
CA ARG A 186 0.82 -7.10 -11.06
C ARG A 186 1.70 -5.92 -10.66
N ILE A 187 2.96 -6.17 -10.33
CA ILE A 187 3.96 -5.13 -10.02
C ILE A 187 4.20 -4.25 -11.26
N ASP A 188 4.37 -4.85 -12.44
CA ASP A 188 4.60 -4.11 -13.68
C ASP A 188 3.42 -3.20 -14.03
N GLN A 189 2.19 -3.72 -13.91
CA GLN A 189 0.98 -2.92 -14.14
C GLN A 189 0.82 -1.81 -13.11
N ALA A 190 1.13 -2.06 -11.84
CA ALA A 190 1.09 -1.03 -10.80
C ALA A 190 2.10 0.08 -11.08
N SER A 191 3.32 -0.27 -11.49
CA SER A 191 4.36 0.68 -11.89
C SER A 191 3.90 1.57 -13.05
N GLN A 192 3.28 0.97 -14.08
CA GLN A 192 2.72 1.72 -15.21
C GLN A 192 1.61 2.70 -14.78
N ARG A 193 0.71 2.26 -13.88
CA ARG A 193 -0.35 3.12 -13.34
C ARG A 193 0.21 4.27 -12.50
N CYS A 194 1.18 4.00 -11.63
CA CYS A 194 1.86 5.04 -10.86
C CYS A 194 2.45 6.11 -11.77
N ALA A 195 3.14 5.69 -12.84
CA ALA A 195 3.73 6.62 -13.81
C ALA A 195 2.67 7.44 -14.55
N ALA A 196 1.57 6.81 -15.00
CA ALA A 196 0.48 7.49 -15.67
C ALA A 196 -0.21 8.52 -14.75
N ASN A 197 -0.53 8.14 -13.52
CA ASN A 197 -1.17 9.01 -12.53
C ASN A 197 -0.26 10.19 -12.15
N ALA A 198 1.05 9.97 -12.03
CA ALA A 198 2.01 11.03 -11.78
C ALA A 198 2.05 12.03 -12.95
N GLN A 199 2.05 11.54 -14.18
CA GLN A 199 2.05 12.38 -15.38
C GLN A 199 0.76 13.21 -15.49
N GLU A 200 -0.41 12.62 -15.20
CA GLU A 200 -1.69 13.33 -15.20
C GLU A 200 -1.70 14.46 -14.16
N LYS A 201 -1.23 14.19 -12.93
CA LYS A 201 -1.13 15.21 -11.88
C LYS A 201 -0.19 16.36 -12.27
N ILE A 202 0.91 16.08 -12.96
CA ILE A 202 1.82 17.12 -13.49
C ILE A 202 1.10 17.97 -14.55
N MET A 203 0.44 17.34 -15.52
CA MET A 203 -0.29 18.04 -16.58
C MET A 203 -1.43 18.91 -16.02
N ALA A 204 -2.20 18.38 -15.07
CA ALA A 204 -3.27 19.12 -14.41
C ALA A 204 -2.75 20.35 -13.65
N ASN A 205 -1.63 20.22 -12.94
CA ASN A 205 -0.97 21.34 -12.26
C ASN A 205 -0.47 22.39 -13.26
N GLN A 206 0.15 21.98 -14.37
CA GLN A 206 0.60 22.90 -15.42
C GLN A 206 -0.58 23.67 -16.05
N ALA A 207 -1.66 22.98 -16.36
CA ALA A 207 -2.88 23.59 -16.90
C ALA A 207 -3.48 24.61 -15.93
N ARG A 208 -3.54 24.28 -14.62
CA ARG A 208 -4.02 25.19 -13.58
C ARG A 208 -3.16 26.46 -13.51
N LEU A 209 -1.84 26.32 -13.49
CA LEU A 209 -0.93 27.46 -13.43
C LEU A 209 -1.05 28.37 -14.66
N LEU A 210 -1.24 27.80 -15.86
CA LEU A 210 -1.48 28.58 -17.08
C LEU A 210 -2.78 29.37 -17.03
N LEU A 211 -3.86 28.75 -16.50
CA LEU A 211 -5.14 29.43 -16.32
C LEU A 211 -5.04 30.58 -15.31
N GLU A 212 -4.34 30.37 -14.19
CA GLU A 212 -4.08 31.41 -13.20
C GLU A 212 -3.28 32.58 -13.78
N GLN A 213 -2.23 32.30 -14.56
CA GLN A 213 -1.43 33.32 -15.23
C GLN A 213 -2.27 34.13 -16.23
N ARG A 214 -3.07 33.47 -17.07
CA ARG A 214 -3.99 34.14 -17.99
C ARG A 214 -5.00 35.01 -17.24
N GLY A 215 -5.59 34.49 -16.17
CA GLY A 215 -6.52 35.25 -15.32
C GLY A 215 -5.90 36.50 -14.72
N ARG A 216 -4.65 36.40 -14.23
CA ARG A 216 -3.89 37.57 -13.74
C ARG A 216 -3.64 38.58 -14.84
N GLN A 217 -3.26 38.14 -16.04
CA GLN A 217 -3.04 39.04 -17.17
C GLN A 217 -4.35 39.76 -17.55
N TYR A 218 -5.46 39.05 -17.69
CA TYR A 218 -6.76 39.67 -17.97
C TYR A 218 -7.19 40.67 -16.89
N ALA A 219 -6.92 40.38 -15.61
CA ALA A 219 -7.21 41.31 -14.53
C ALA A 219 -6.37 42.60 -14.63
N LEU A 220 -5.09 42.48 -14.98
CA LEU A 220 -4.22 43.64 -15.22
C LEU A 220 -4.72 44.46 -16.42
N ASP A 221 -5.07 43.80 -17.53
CA ASP A 221 -5.57 44.46 -18.74
C ASP A 221 -6.89 45.23 -18.48
N LEU A 222 -7.76 44.72 -17.59
CA LEU A 222 -8.98 45.41 -17.17
C LEU A 222 -8.72 46.62 -16.28
N ILE A 223 -7.68 46.58 -15.45
CA ILE A 223 -7.28 47.70 -14.57
C ILE A 223 -6.59 48.80 -15.37
N ASP A 224 -5.75 48.45 -16.34
CA ASP A 224 -4.99 49.44 -17.12
C ASP A 224 -5.88 50.25 -18.09
N GLY A 225 -7.08 49.74 -18.43
CA GLY A 225 -8.06 50.43 -19.27
C GLY A 225 -7.54 50.80 -20.68
N PRO A 226 -8.42 51.19 -21.62
CA PRO A 226 -7.93 51.71 -22.89
C PRO A 226 -7.24 53.05 -22.63
N ARG A 227 -5.91 53.10 -22.80
CA ARG A 227 -5.18 54.37 -22.98
C ARG A 227 -5.85 55.11 -24.14
N ARG A 228 -6.74 56.05 -23.82
CA ARG A 228 -7.31 56.99 -24.79
C ARG A 228 -6.16 57.87 -25.26
N TYR A 229 -5.56 57.51 -26.38
CA TYR A 229 -4.77 58.43 -27.17
C TYR A 229 -5.74 59.50 -27.68
N TYR A 230 -5.76 60.65 -27.01
CA TYR A 230 -6.33 61.86 -27.57
C TYR A 230 -5.33 62.36 -28.62
N TYR A 231 -5.70 62.25 -29.90
CA TYR A 231 -5.08 62.99 -31.00
C TYR A 231 -5.71 64.37 -31.11
#